data_AF-A0A318SG45-F1
#
_entry.id   AF-A0A318SG45-F1
#
_cell.length_a   1.000
_cell.length_b   1.000
_cell.length_c   1.000
_cell.angle_alpha   90.00
_cell.angle_beta   90.00
_cell.angle_gamma   90.00
#
_symmetry.space_group_name_H-M   'P 1'
#
loop_
_entity.id
_entity.type
_entity.pdbx_description
1 polymer ?
#
loop_
_entity_poly.entity_id
_entity_poly.type
_entity_poly.pdbx_seq_one_letter_code
_entity_poly.pdbx_strand_id
1 'polypeptide(L)'
;MTKISDAYTNALLANASYIDGLKIANNLSNALTKRMTQPLAEYISENFSVVTQTESSLSSFDATVWRANHADGTPDANGKVYVSMRGTQQLTDFLVDGDLALTGNARAQVTDMINWWLRVSTPAGQNATQIQALGSLYVLAPSVPGQGLVTASDLAAGVEVNGHSLGGYLASAFTRLFGKQANVSHTSTFNSAGFAPGSEAVFASLQKLLGADLGLARFPNGTEQKKYFNLSTDRFYATPANNPNMRFSA
;
A
#
# COMPACT_ATOMS: atom_id res chain seq x y z
N MET A 1 12.23 -13.45 -13.46
CA MET A 1 10.80 -13.08 -13.48
C MET A 1 10.64 -11.87 -14.39
N THR A 2 9.66 -11.89 -15.30
CA THR A 2 9.50 -10.87 -16.34
C THR A 2 8.65 -9.71 -15.83
N LYS A 3 8.79 -8.51 -16.41
CA LYS A 3 8.03 -7.30 -16.01
C LYS A 3 6.49 -7.48 -16.00
N ILE A 4 5.97 -8.50 -16.68
CA ILE A 4 4.53 -8.85 -16.72
C ILE A 4 4.10 -9.57 -15.43
N SER A 5 4.94 -10.40 -14.81
CA SER A 5 4.61 -11.05 -13.54
C SER A 5 4.48 -10.05 -12.40
N ASP A 6 5.38 -9.07 -12.33
CA ASP A 6 5.45 -8.16 -11.18
C ASP A 6 4.28 -7.17 -11.15
N ALA A 7 3.89 -6.64 -12.32
CA ALA A 7 2.73 -5.76 -12.45
C ALA A 7 1.43 -6.49 -12.07
N TYR A 8 1.31 -7.74 -12.49
CA TYR A 8 0.14 -8.57 -12.22
C TYR A 8 0.03 -8.94 -10.73
N THR A 9 1.12 -9.41 -10.11
CA THR A 9 1.16 -9.69 -8.67
C THR A 9 0.82 -8.44 -7.86
N ASN A 10 1.44 -7.29 -8.16
CA ASN A 10 1.14 -6.05 -7.45
C ASN A 10 -0.32 -5.59 -7.62
N ALA A 11 -0.93 -5.80 -8.79
CA ALA A 11 -2.34 -5.49 -9.01
C ALA A 11 -3.27 -6.40 -8.19
N LEU A 12 -2.96 -7.70 -8.14
CA LEU A 12 -3.73 -8.66 -7.35
C LEU A 12 -3.65 -8.37 -5.85
N LEU A 13 -2.47 -8.11 -5.31
CA LEU A 13 -2.29 -7.78 -3.89
C LEU A 13 -2.94 -6.44 -3.52
N ALA A 14 -2.83 -5.43 -4.38
CA ALA A 14 -3.52 -4.15 -4.21
C ALA A 14 -5.06 -4.29 -4.27
N ASN A 15 -5.59 -5.23 -5.05
CA ASN A 15 -7.01 -5.52 -5.05
C ASN A 15 -7.43 -6.31 -3.80
N ALA A 16 -6.63 -7.31 -3.40
CA ALA A 16 -6.89 -8.14 -2.23
C ALA A 16 -6.98 -7.33 -0.94
N SER A 17 -6.20 -6.25 -0.80
CA SER A 17 -6.20 -5.39 0.40
C SER A 17 -7.51 -4.62 0.64
N TYR A 18 -8.50 -4.72 -0.24
CA TYR A 18 -9.86 -4.22 -0.02
C TYR A 18 -10.78 -5.19 0.74
N ILE A 19 -10.26 -6.35 1.15
CA ILE A 19 -10.99 -7.35 1.93
C ILE A 19 -10.55 -7.24 3.38
N ASP A 20 -11.52 -7.10 4.27
CA ASP A 20 -11.30 -7.00 5.71
C ASP A 20 -11.11 -8.40 6.33
N GLY A 21 -10.33 -8.48 7.41
CA GLY A 21 -10.15 -9.67 8.23
C GLY A 21 -9.25 -10.75 7.61
N LEU A 22 -8.42 -10.43 6.63
CA LEU A 22 -7.52 -11.38 5.97
C LEU A 22 -6.50 -12.00 6.94
N LYS A 23 -5.99 -11.22 7.90
CA LYS A 23 -5.01 -11.72 8.87
C LYS A 23 -5.58 -12.80 9.81
N ILE A 24 -6.88 -12.71 10.11
CA ILE A 24 -7.58 -13.63 11.03
C ILE A 24 -8.45 -14.65 10.29
N ALA A 25 -8.40 -14.68 8.96
CA ALA A 25 -9.18 -15.60 8.16
C ALA A 25 -8.70 -17.05 8.37
N ASN A 26 -9.62 -17.94 8.74
CA ASN A 26 -9.33 -19.37 8.89
C ASN A 26 -8.95 -20.03 7.55
N ASN A 27 -9.45 -19.48 6.44
CA ASN A 27 -9.09 -19.90 5.08
C ASN A 27 -8.94 -18.65 4.22
N LEU A 28 -7.69 -18.33 3.86
CA LEU A 28 -7.34 -17.13 3.11
C LEU A 28 -7.97 -17.13 1.72
N SER A 29 -7.93 -18.25 0.99
CA SER A 29 -8.56 -18.37 -0.33
C SER A 29 -10.06 -18.05 -0.28
N ASN A 30 -10.79 -18.67 0.65
CA ASN A 30 -12.22 -18.40 0.82
C ASN A 30 -12.52 -16.95 1.21
N ALA A 31 -11.64 -16.28 1.95
CA ALA A 31 -11.81 -14.87 2.25
C ALA A 31 -11.62 -14.00 1.00
N LEU A 32 -10.63 -14.35 0.16
CA LEU A 32 -10.28 -13.60 -1.05
C LEU A 32 -11.37 -13.65 -2.13
N THR A 33 -12.16 -14.73 -2.20
CA THR A 33 -13.24 -14.90 -3.20
C THR A 33 -14.34 -13.84 -3.12
N LYS A 34 -14.42 -13.09 -2.02
CA LYS A 34 -15.30 -11.91 -1.89
C LYS A 34 -15.03 -10.84 -2.93
N ARG A 35 -13.84 -10.82 -3.55
CA ARG A 35 -13.43 -9.78 -4.50
C ARG A 35 -12.74 -10.28 -5.76
N MET A 36 -12.42 -11.57 -5.84
CA MET A 36 -11.76 -12.15 -7.01
C MET A 36 -12.27 -13.56 -7.28
N THR A 37 -11.96 -14.09 -8.46
CA THR A 37 -12.34 -15.46 -8.82
C THR A 37 -11.56 -16.47 -7.98
N GLN A 38 -12.12 -17.67 -7.84
CA GLN A 38 -11.49 -18.77 -7.09
C GLN A 38 -10.03 -19.03 -7.50
N PRO A 39 -9.66 -19.11 -8.80
CA PRO A 39 -8.27 -19.35 -9.18
C PRO A 39 -7.30 -18.24 -8.74
N LEU A 40 -7.77 -16.98 -8.70
CA LEU A 40 -6.95 -15.86 -8.22
C LEU A 40 -6.79 -15.88 -6.71
N ALA A 41 -7.86 -16.25 -6.00
CA ALA A 41 -7.84 -16.42 -4.55
C ALA A 41 -6.88 -17.55 -4.15
N GLU A 42 -6.93 -18.68 -4.85
CA GLU A 42 -6.02 -19.81 -4.68
C GLU A 42 -4.58 -19.39 -4.92
N TYR A 43 -4.30 -18.75 -6.07
CA TYR A 43 -2.98 -18.23 -6.39
C TYR A 43 -2.41 -17.35 -5.26
N ILE A 44 -3.16 -16.37 -4.76
CA ILE A 44 -2.67 -15.52 -3.68
C ILE A 44 -2.44 -16.35 -2.41
N SER A 45 -3.38 -17.21 -2.03
CA SER A 45 -3.26 -17.99 -0.79
C SER A 45 -2.13 -19.02 -0.79
N GLU A 46 -1.78 -19.55 -1.96
CA GLU A 46 -0.64 -20.46 -2.13
C GLU A 46 0.67 -19.69 -2.12
N ASN A 47 0.73 -18.51 -2.74
CA ASN A 47 1.99 -17.80 -2.97
C ASN A 47 2.29 -16.74 -1.91
N PHE A 48 1.34 -16.37 -1.05
CA PHE A 48 1.50 -15.30 -0.07
C PHE A 48 0.84 -15.60 1.28
N SER A 49 1.50 -15.14 2.33
CA SER A 49 0.99 -15.10 3.70
C SER A 49 0.71 -13.66 4.15
N VAL A 50 -0.33 -13.45 4.94
CA VAL A 50 -0.63 -12.14 5.55
C VAL A 50 0.20 -11.96 6.83
N VAL A 51 1.12 -11.00 6.82
CA VAL A 51 1.96 -10.65 7.98
C VAL A 51 1.13 -9.85 8.99
N THR A 52 0.53 -8.76 8.53
CA THR A 52 -0.33 -7.88 9.33
C THR A 52 -1.35 -7.17 8.44
N GLN A 53 -2.46 -6.77 9.04
CA GLN A 53 -3.48 -5.95 8.41
C GLN A 53 -3.95 -4.90 9.41
N THR A 54 -4.25 -3.70 8.91
CA THR A 54 -4.95 -2.67 9.67
C THR A 54 -6.18 -2.26 8.91
N GLU A 55 -7.24 -1.98 9.68
CA GLU A 55 -8.53 -1.50 9.21
C GLU A 55 -8.95 -0.36 10.12
N SER A 56 -9.14 0.83 9.58
CA SER A 56 -9.54 2.01 10.37
C SER A 56 -10.91 2.49 9.92
N SER A 57 -11.96 2.22 10.71
CA SER A 57 -13.29 2.76 10.43
C SER A 57 -13.36 4.29 10.57
N LEU A 58 -12.38 4.91 11.24
CA LEU A 58 -12.33 6.34 11.52
C LEU A 58 -11.72 7.14 10.37
N SER A 59 -10.48 6.82 9.97
CA SER A 59 -9.82 7.52 8.86
C SER A 59 -10.09 6.88 7.52
N SER A 60 -10.63 5.66 7.54
CA SER A 60 -10.85 4.80 6.38
C SER A 60 -9.53 4.25 5.78
N PHE A 61 -8.37 4.52 6.41
CA PHE A 61 -7.10 3.91 6.01
C PHE A 61 -7.05 2.42 6.34
N ASP A 62 -6.80 1.59 5.32
CA ASP A 62 -6.50 0.18 5.49
C ASP A 62 -5.24 -0.20 4.71
N ALA A 63 -4.50 -1.16 5.24
CA ALA A 63 -3.31 -1.69 4.59
C ALA A 63 -3.05 -3.14 4.99
N THR A 64 -2.45 -3.90 4.07
CA THR A 64 -2.07 -5.29 4.27
C THR A 64 -0.60 -5.47 3.93
N VAL A 65 0.14 -6.13 4.83
CA VAL A 65 1.50 -6.59 4.56
C VAL A 65 1.44 -8.06 4.18
N TRP A 66 1.98 -8.38 3.01
CA TRP A 66 2.10 -9.73 2.48
C TRP A 66 3.55 -10.18 2.52
N ARG A 67 3.75 -11.48 2.69
CA ARG A 67 5.06 -12.13 2.53
C ARG A 67 4.92 -13.24 1.52
N ALA A 68 5.82 -13.28 0.53
CA ALA A 68 5.87 -14.38 -0.42
C ALA A 68 6.16 -15.69 0.32
N ASN A 69 5.48 -16.76 -0.07
CA ASN A 69 5.70 -18.12 0.41
C ASN A 69 6.83 -18.79 -0.39
N HIS A 70 7.24 -19.97 0.08
CA HIS A 70 8.04 -20.89 -0.71
C HIS A 70 7.26 -21.39 -1.94
N ALA A 71 7.96 -21.94 -2.92
CA ALA A 71 7.34 -22.45 -4.15
C ALA A 71 6.38 -23.63 -3.93
N ASP A 72 6.49 -24.32 -2.79
CA ASP A 72 5.57 -25.38 -2.36
C ASP A 72 4.34 -24.86 -1.58
N GLY A 73 4.22 -23.54 -1.46
CA GLY A 73 3.12 -22.84 -0.79
C GLY A 73 3.26 -22.72 0.73
N THR A 74 4.35 -23.20 1.33
CA THR A 74 4.59 -23.06 2.77
C THR A 74 5.10 -21.65 3.12
N PRO A 75 4.76 -21.09 4.31
CA PRO A 75 5.22 -19.76 4.70
C PRO A 75 6.76 -19.65 4.73
N ASP A 76 7.31 -18.64 4.07
CA ASP A 76 8.75 -18.35 4.06
C ASP A 76 9.05 -17.15 4.95
N ALA A 77 9.80 -17.36 6.04
CA ALA A 77 10.20 -16.28 6.94
C ALA A 77 11.16 -15.26 6.30
N ASN A 78 11.81 -15.58 5.17
CA ASN A 78 12.67 -14.67 4.42
C ASN A 78 12.04 -14.23 3.09
N GLY A 79 10.76 -14.57 2.88
CA GLY A 79 10.03 -14.22 1.68
C GLY A 79 9.95 -12.71 1.46
N LYS A 80 9.91 -12.31 0.18
CA LYS A 80 9.77 -10.90 -0.21
C LYS A 80 8.51 -10.29 0.39
N VAL A 81 8.63 -9.06 0.91
CA VAL A 81 7.55 -8.34 1.58
C VAL A 81 6.88 -7.33 0.66
N TYR A 82 5.56 -7.29 0.68
CA TYR A 82 4.73 -6.35 -0.08
C TYR A 82 3.83 -5.57 0.88
N VAL A 83 3.75 -4.26 0.70
CA VAL A 83 2.86 -3.36 1.45
C VAL A 83 1.77 -2.87 0.50
N SER A 84 0.57 -3.41 0.66
CA SER A 84 -0.60 -3.06 -0.15
C SER A 84 -1.47 -2.07 0.59
N MET A 85 -1.66 -0.90 0.02
CA MET A 85 -2.47 0.16 0.58
C MET A 85 -3.83 0.23 -0.09
N ARG A 86 -4.86 0.31 0.73
CA ARG A 86 -6.23 0.59 0.32
C ARG A 86 -6.54 2.04 0.68
N GLY A 87 -7.09 2.76 -0.28
CA GLY A 87 -7.78 4.02 -0.02
C GLY A 87 -9.28 3.86 -0.31
N THR A 88 -10.08 4.82 0.16
CA THR A 88 -11.52 4.61 0.35
C THR A 88 -12.42 5.14 -0.73
N GLN A 89 -13.70 4.80 -0.61
CA GLN A 89 -14.77 4.99 -1.60
C GLN A 89 -15.12 6.45 -1.89
N GLN A 90 -14.61 7.43 -1.13
CA GLN A 90 -14.79 8.87 -1.40
C GLN A 90 -13.82 9.39 -2.48
N LEU A 91 -13.55 8.57 -3.49
CA LEU A 91 -12.67 8.93 -4.61
C LEU A 91 -13.20 10.15 -5.38
N THR A 92 -14.52 10.35 -5.40
CA THR A 92 -15.16 11.53 -6.01
C THR A 92 -14.67 12.81 -5.37
N ASP A 93 -14.65 12.87 -4.04
CA ASP A 93 -14.30 14.08 -3.28
C ASP A 93 -12.81 14.35 -3.45
N PHE A 94 -11.95 13.32 -3.43
CA PHE A 94 -10.51 13.47 -3.65
C PHE A 94 -10.15 13.99 -5.06
N LEU A 95 -10.88 13.55 -6.10
CA LEU A 95 -10.62 13.96 -7.48
C LEU A 95 -11.24 15.32 -7.84
N VAL A 96 -12.40 15.64 -7.27
CA VAL A 96 -13.12 16.89 -7.54
C VAL A 96 -12.56 18.02 -6.69
N ASP A 97 -12.20 17.77 -5.43
CA ASP A 97 -11.81 18.85 -4.52
C ASP A 97 -10.42 19.40 -4.80
N GLY A 98 -9.55 18.67 -5.54
CA GLY A 98 -8.33 19.22 -6.17
C GLY A 98 -7.44 20.09 -5.27
N ASP A 99 -7.58 19.96 -3.95
CA ASP A 99 -7.22 21.06 -3.06
C ASP A 99 -5.74 21.00 -2.70
N LEU A 100 -5.13 22.18 -2.69
CA LEU A 100 -3.68 22.43 -2.80
C LEU A 100 -2.84 21.97 -1.60
N ALA A 101 -3.43 21.34 -0.58
CA ALA A 101 -2.69 20.74 0.53
C ALA A 101 -3.59 19.81 1.34
N LEU A 102 -3.51 18.48 1.11
CA LEU A 102 -3.98 17.41 2.00
C LEU A 102 -5.22 17.83 2.83
N THR A 103 -6.43 17.66 2.30
CA THR A 103 -7.68 17.99 3.04
C THR A 103 -7.90 17.02 4.21
N GLY A 104 -8.88 17.29 5.07
CA GLY A 104 -9.10 16.59 6.35
C GLY A 104 -9.00 15.06 6.27
N ASN A 105 -9.69 14.42 5.31
CA ASN A 105 -9.68 12.96 5.16
C ASN A 105 -8.32 12.43 4.67
N ALA A 106 -7.68 13.12 3.73
CA ALA A 106 -6.36 12.74 3.24
C ALA A 106 -5.29 12.90 4.34
N ARG A 107 -5.39 13.94 5.18
CA ARG A 107 -4.53 14.09 6.37
C ARG A 107 -4.73 12.94 7.35
N ALA A 108 -5.97 12.57 7.63
CA ALA A 108 -6.28 11.46 8.54
C ALA A 108 -5.68 10.14 8.02
N GLN A 109 -5.87 9.83 6.74
CA GLN A 109 -5.31 8.61 6.13
C GLN A 109 -3.77 8.60 6.12
N VAL A 110 -3.12 9.73 5.82
CA VAL A 110 -1.65 9.83 5.91
C VAL A 110 -1.15 9.70 7.36
N THR A 111 -1.88 10.27 8.33
CA THR A 111 -1.56 10.14 9.77
C THR A 111 -1.61 8.69 10.19
N ASP A 112 -2.70 8.00 9.87
CA ASP A 112 -2.90 6.59 10.22
C ASP A 112 -1.87 5.70 9.50
N MET A 113 -1.55 5.97 8.23
CA MET A 113 -0.50 5.27 7.49
C MET A 113 0.87 5.39 8.18
N ILE A 114 1.26 6.60 8.58
CA ILE A 114 2.54 6.84 9.27
C ILE A 114 2.57 6.12 10.62
N ASN A 115 1.52 6.31 11.43
CA ASN A 115 1.42 5.74 12.76
C ASN A 115 1.42 4.22 12.74
N TRP A 116 0.64 3.63 11.83
CA TRP A 116 0.60 2.19 11.62
C TRP A 116 1.95 1.66 11.16
N TRP A 117 2.56 2.24 10.12
CA TRP A 117 3.82 1.75 9.58
C TRP A 117 4.93 1.77 10.64
N LEU A 118 5.07 2.89 11.36
CA LEU A 118 6.07 3.02 12.41
C LEU A 118 5.80 2.03 13.55
N ARG A 119 4.54 1.75 13.88
CA ARG A 119 4.19 0.76 14.91
C ARG A 119 4.56 -0.66 14.48
N VAL A 120 4.24 -1.07 13.25
CA VAL A 120 4.51 -2.45 12.79
C VAL A 120 5.99 -2.72 12.48
N SER A 121 6.74 -1.68 12.09
CA SER A 121 8.16 -1.79 11.71
C SER A 121 9.16 -1.45 12.82
N THR A 122 8.72 -0.78 13.89
CA THR A 122 9.54 -0.59 15.09
C THR A 122 9.64 -1.91 15.86
N PRO A 123 10.84 -2.34 16.31
CA PRO A 123 11.01 -3.58 17.08
C PRO A 123 10.06 -3.68 18.28
N ALA A 124 9.65 -4.92 18.59
CA ALA A 124 8.69 -5.19 19.65
C ALA A 124 9.10 -4.56 20.99
N GLY A 125 8.21 -3.78 21.60
CA GLY A 125 8.44 -3.13 22.90
C GLY A 125 9.29 -1.85 22.86
N GLN A 126 9.91 -1.50 21.73
CA GLN A 126 10.60 -0.21 21.57
C GLN A 126 9.60 0.91 21.30
N ASN A 127 9.98 2.17 21.54
CA ASN A 127 9.12 3.32 21.33
C ASN A 127 8.95 3.62 19.83
N ALA A 128 7.78 3.29 19.28
CA ALA A 128 7.39 3.69 17.93
C ALA A 128 6.93 5.15 17.95
N THR A 129 7.55 5.98 17.11
CA THR A 129 7.15 7.38 16.94
C THR A 129 5.72 7.45 16.41
N GLN A 130 4.92 8.36 16.95
CA GLN A 130 3.56 8.64 16.50
C GLN A 130 3.39 10.13 16.24
N ILE A 131 2.43 10.46 15.39
CA ILE A 131 2.06 11.83 15.04
C ILE A 131 0.56 12.04 15.16
N GLN A 132 0.15 13.30 15.21
CA GLN A 132 -1.24 13.72 15.10
C GLN A 132 -1.34 14.97 14.22
N ALA A 133 -2.47 15.13 13.54
CA ALA A 133 -2.80 16.34 12.80
C ALA A 133 -3.56 17.33 13.71
N LEU A 134 -3.08 18.57 13.80
CA LEU A 134 -3.72 19.68 14.51
C LEU A 134 -4.03 20.79 13.50
N GLY A 135 -5.23 20.77 12.94
CA GLY A 135 -5.60 21.64 11.82
C GLY A 135 -4.74 21.34 10.59
N SER A 136 -3.93 22.31 10.16
CA SER A 136 -3.01 22.18 9.02
C SER A 136 -1.61 21.66 9.41
N LEU A 137 -1.32 21.53 10.71
CA LEU A 137 0.00 21.15 11.22
C LEU A 137 0.05 19.67 11.61
N TYR A 138 1.24 19.09 11.51
CA TYR A 138 1.57 17.80 12.11
C TYR A 138 2.48 18.01 13.30
N VAL A 139 2.22 17.30 14.38
CA VAL A 139 3.05 17.31 15.60
C VAL A 139 3.28 15.88 16.09
N LEU A 140 4.33 15.69 16.90
CA LEU A 140 4.56 14.42 17.58
C LEU A 140 3.42 14.15 18.57
N ALA A 141 3.01 12.89 18.63
CA ALA A 141 2.10 12.35 19.63
C ALA A 141 2.89 11.41 20.58
N PRO A 142 2.33 11.03 21.74
CA PRO A 142 2.93 10.03 22.61
C PRO A 142 3.27 8.75 21.84
N SER A 143 4.49 8.24 22.03
CA SER A 143 4.92 6.99 21.40
C SER A 143 4.11 5.80 21.89
N VAL A 144 4.01 4.78 21.05
CA VAL A 144 3.40 3.48 21.41
C VAL A 144 4.45 2.37 21.34
N PRO A 145 4.27 1.24 22.04
CA PRO A 145 5.13 0.09 21.84
C PRO A 145 5.07 -0.41 20.39
N GLY A 146 6.24 -0.54 19.77
CA GLY A 146 6.41 -1.21 18.48
C GLY A 146 5.98 -2.67 18.56
N GLN A 147 5.60 -3.22 17.41
CA GLN A 147 5.13 -4.60 17.29
C GLN A 147 6.17 -5.53 16.64
N GLY A 148 7.14 -4.98 15.90
CA GLY A 148 8.21 -5.76 15.25
C GLY A 148 7.71 -6.80 14.23
N LEU A 149 6.53 -6.57 13.62
CA LEU A 149 5.92 -7.49 12.64
C LEU A 149 6.60 -7.41 11.27
N VAL A 150 7.09 -6.22 10.92
CA VAL A 150 8.04 -6.01 9.82
C VAL A 150 9.41 -5.85 10.46
N THR A 151 10.26 -6.86 10.27
CA THR A 151 11.53 -7.01 11.00
C THR A 151 12.65 -6.18 10.35
N ALA A 152 13.75 -5.98 11.08
CA ALA A 152 14.93 -5.32 10.51
C ALA A 152 15.50 -6.06 9.29
N SER A 153 15.40 -7.40 9.24
CA SER A 153 15.80 -8.18 8.07
C SER A 153 14.87 -7.94 6.88
N ASP A 154 13.57 -7.78 7.12
CA ASP A 154 12.61 -7.43 6.06
C ASP A 154 12.94 -6.05 5.46
N LEU A 155 13.20 -5.06 6.32
CA LEU A 155 13.58 -3.71 5.90
C LEU A 155 14.94 -3.69 5.18
N ALA A 156 15.90 -4.51 5.61
CA ALA A 156 17.19 -4.64 4.93
C ALA A 156 17.05 -5.29 3.54
N ALA A 157 16.22 -6.33 3.42
CA ALA A 157 15.91 -6.97 2.14
C ALA A 157 15.10 -6.06 1.21
N GLY A 158 14.32 -5.15 1.78
CA GLY A 158 13.50 -4.18 1.08
C GLY A 158 12.08 -4.67 0.82
N VAL A 159 11.18 -3.71 0.67
CA VAL A 159 9.74 -3.96 0.44
C VAL A 159 9.31 -3.48 -0.94
N GLU A 160 8.29 -4.12 -1.51
CA GLU A 160 7.51 -3.54 -2.61
C GLU A 160 6.26 -2.88 -2.07
N VAL A 161 5.89 -1.75 -2.63
CA VAL A 161 4.71 -0.98 -2.19
C VAL A 161 3.72 -0.90 -3.33
N ASN A 162 2.45 -1.14 -3.08
CA ASN A 162 1.42 -1.02 -4.10
C ASN A 162 0.11 -0.48 -3.57
N GLY A 163 -0.71 0.00 -4.49
CA GLY A 163 -2.05 0.47 -4.16
C GLY A 163 -2.86 0.87 -5.38
N HIS A 164 -4.18 0.70 -5.28
CA HIS A 164 -5.13 1.09 -6.30
C HIS A 164 -5.90 2.36 -5.89
N SER A 165 -6.25 3.22 -6.84
CA SER A 165 -7.04 4.43 -6.59
C SER A 165 -6.35 5.34 -5.56
N LEU A 166 -7.06 5.76 -4.50
CA LEU A 166 -6.48 6.48 -3.37
C LEU A 166 -5.39 5.67 -2.64
N GLY A 167 -5.46 4.33 -2.66
CA GLY A 167 -4.37 3.47 -2.17
C GLY A 167 -3.07 3.68 -2.95
N GLY A 168 -3.13 4.01 -4.24
CA GLY A 168 -1.95 4.35 -5.03
C GLY A 168 -1.34 5.70 -4.65
N TYR A 169 -2.17 6.65 -4.20
CA TYR A 169 -1.70 7.92 -3.63
C TYR A 169 -0.93 7.66 -2.32
N LEU A 170 -1.52 6.84 -1.43
CA LEU A 170 -0.89 6.45 -0.18
C LEU A 170 0.41 5.66 -0.41
N ALA A 171 0.43 4.74 -1.38
CA ALA A 171 1.64 4.00 -1.76
C ALA A 171 2.77 4.94 -2.19
N SER A 172 2.45 5.98 -2.99
CA SER A 172 3.44 6.98 -3.40
C SER A 172 3.91 7.85 -2.22
N ALA A 173 2.97 8.21 -1.32
CA ALA A 173 3.24 8.99 -0.11
C ALA A 173 4.13 8.22 0.87
N PHE A 174 3.88 6.92 1.01
CA PHE A 174 4.70 6.01 1.79
C PHE A 174 6.14 5.99 1.27
N THR A 175 6.34 5.79 -0.03
CA THR A 175 7.69 5.77 -0.62
C THR A 175 8.40 7.12 -0.44
N ARG A 176 7.67 8.23 -0.54
CA ARG A 176 8.20 9.57 -0.23
C ARG A 176 8.70 9.70 1.22
N LEU A 177 8.00 9.10 2.18
CA LEU A 177 8.24 9.26 3.62
C LEU A 177 9.16 8.19 4.22
N PHE A 178 9.15 6.98 3.67
CA PHE A 178 9.82 5.79 4.22
C PHE A 178 10.72 5.07 3.22
N GLY A 179 10.90 5.59 2.01
CA GLY A 179 11.65 4.92 0.94
C GLY A 179 13.06 4.49 1.32
N LYS A 180 13.75 5.23 2.21
CA LYS A 180 15.07 4.85 2.73
C LYS A 180 14.95 3.82 3.86
N GLN A 181 14.10 4.07 4.86
CA GLN A 181 13.97 3.19 6.02
C GLN A 181 13.40 1.82 5.67
N ALA A 182 12.44 1.77 4.75
CA ALA A 182 11.83 0.53 4.29
C ALA A 182 12.58 -0.12 3.11
N ASN A 183 13.67 0.52 2.65
CA ASN A 183 14.41 0.13 1.45
C ASN A 183 13.44 -0.22 0.30
N VAL A 184 12.58 0.75 -0.06
CA VAL A 184 11.51 0.52 -1.03
C VAL A 184 12.13 0.20 -2.39
N SER A 185 11.99 -1.06 -2.79
CA SER A 185 12.56 -1.58 -4.04
C SER A 185 11.78 -1.09 -5.26
N HIS A 186 10.45 -1.05 -5.17
CA HIS A 186 9.58 -0.49 -6.20
C HIS A 186 8.21 -0.09 -5.66
N THR A 187 7.56 0.89 -6.31
CA THR A 187 6.19 1.31 -6.03
C THR A 187 5.30 1.12 -7.25
N SER A 188 4.24 0.31 -7.13
CA SER A 188 3.26 0.07 -8.21
C SER A 188 1.92 0.69 -7.88
N THR A 189 1.51 1.69 -8.65
CA THR A 189 0.21 2.38 -8.44
C THR A 189 -0.74 2.11 -9.59
N PHE A 190 -2.00 1.81 -9.28
CA PHE A 190 -3.03 1.47 -10.27
C PHE A 190 -4.17 2.50 -10.19
N ASN A 191 -4.45 3.21 -11.29
CA ASN A 191 -5.49 4.24 -11.36
C ASN A 191 -5.40 5.28 -10.23
N SER A 192 -4.18 5.70 -9.87
CA SER A 192 -3.95 6.60 -8.74
C SER A 192 -4.27 8.06 -9.07
N ALA A 193 -4.82 8.77 -8.09
CA ALA A 193 -5.21 10.17 -8.19
C ALA A 193 -4.04 11.19 -8.26
N GLY A 194 -2.80 10.77 -7.98
CA GLY A 194 -1.64 11.66 -8.00
C GLY A 194 -1.66 12.72 -6.89
N PHE A 195 -0.69 13.64 -6.90
CA PHE A 195 -0.56 14.71 -5.89
C PHE A 195 -0.89 16.07 -6.48
N ALA A 196 -1.70 16.86 -5.76
CA ALA A 196 -1.94 18.26 -6.08
C ALA A 196 -0.66 19.10 -5.88
N PRO A 197 -0.50 20.24 -6.60
CA PRO A 197 0.55 21.21 -6.30
C PRO A 197 0.52 21.60 -4.81
N GLY A 198 1.68 21.86 -4.20
CA GLY A 198 1.77 22.17 -2.76
C GLY A 198 1.91 20.94 -1.84
N SER A 199 1.57 19.73 -2.31
CA SER A 199 1.73 18.50 -1.51
C SER A 199 3.16 18.31 -0.99
N GLU A 200 4.17 18.62 -1.79
CA GLU A 200 5.59 18.47 -1.39
C GLU A 200 5.94 19.28 -0.14
N ALA A 201 5.39 20.48 0.05
CA ALA A 201 5.65 21.28 1.25
C ALA A 201 5.13 20.59 2.52
N VAL A 202 4.00 19.89 2.40
CA VAL A 202 3.44 19.10 3.52
C VAL A 202 4.29 17.87 3.81
N PHE A 203 4.71 17.13 2.76
CA PHE A 203 5.58 15.96 2.93
C PHE A 203 6.98 16.32 3.43
N ALA A 204 7.51 17.49 3.05
CA ALA A 204 8.76 18.01 3.59
C ALA A 204 8.63 18.34 5.10
N SER A 205 7.50 18.91 5.51
CA SER A 205 7.21 19.17 6.93
C SER A 205 7.08 17.87 7.74
N LEU A 206 6.37 16.88 7.20
CA LEU A 206 6.28 15.54 7.78
C LEU A 206 7.66 14.87 7.89
N GLN A 207 8.48 14.93 6.85
CA GLN A 207 9.82 14.36 6.88
C GLN A 207 10.71 15.05 7.91
N LYS A 208 10.61 16.38 8.07
CA LYS A 208 11.32 17.10 9.13
C LYS A 208 10.88 16.65 10.52
N LEU A 209 9.59 16.38 10.70
CA LEU A 209 9.01 15.90 11.95
C LEU A 209 9.45 14.47 12.29
N LEU A 210 9.46 13.58 11.28
CA LEU A 210 9.75 12.15 11.45
C LEU A 210 11.25 11.82 11.43
N GLY A 211 12.06 12.65 10.77
CA GLY A 211 13.48 12.43 10.54
C GLY A 211 13.82 12.28 9.05
N ALA A 212 14.86 12.98 8.61
CA ALA A 212 15.26 13.03 7.20
C ALA A 212 15.71 11.67 6.64
N ASP A 213 16.18 10.76 7.50
CA ASP A 213 16.73 9.47 7.13
C ASP A 213 15.67 8.41 6.80
N LEU A 214 14.39 8.68 7.08
CA LEU A 214 13.32 7.76 6.73
C LEU A 214 12.96 7.81 5.25
N GLY A 215 12.90 9.01 4.67
CA GLY A 215 12.29 9.27 3.35
C GLY A 215 13.26 9.69 2.25
N LEU A 216 12.76 9.75 1.01
CA LEU A 216 13.55 10.06 -0.20
C LEU A 216 13.86 11.55 -0.41
N ALA A 217 13.30 12.46 0.42
CA ALA A 217 13.36 13.92 0.24
C ALA A 217 12.73 14.48 -1.05
N ARG A 218 12.16 13.60 -1.89
CA ARG A 218 11.38 13.92 -3.09
C ARG A 218 10.40 12.79 -3.36
N PHE A 219 9.37 13.05 -4.17
CA PHE A 219 8.52 11.97 -4.66
C PHE A 219 9.32 10.97 -5.51
N PRO A 220 8.91 9.68 -5.52
CA PRO A 220 9.58 8.67 -6.32
C PRO A 220 9.49 9.00 -7.82
N ASN A 221 10.58 8.74 -8.53
CA ASN A 221 10.70 8.99 -9.97
C ASN A 221 10.22 7.77 -10.79
N GLY A 222 10.34 7.83 -12.12
CA GLY A 222 9.88 6.76 -13.02
C GLY A 222 10.65 5.42 -12.92
N THR A 223 11.81 5.37 -12.25
CA THR A 223 12.51 4.11 -11.98
C THR A 223 12.09 3.50 -10.64
N GLU A 224 11.71 4.34 -9.67
CA GLU A 224 11.28 3.92 -8.34
C GLU A 224 9.77 3.62 -8.27
N GLN A 225 8.97 4.27 -9.12
CA GLN A 225 7.53 4.10 -9.18
C GLN A 225 7.03 3.92 -10.61
N LYS A 226 6.10 2.97 -10.81
CA LYS A 226 5.34 2.81 -12.04
C LYS A 226 3.85 3.07 -11.82
N LYS A 227 3.28 3.87 -12.74
CA LYS A 227 1.86 4.21 -12.78
C LYS A 227 1.17 3.42 -13.89
N TYR A 228 0.17 2.64 -13.51
CA TYR A 228 -0.67 1.88 -14.42
C TYR A 228 -2.03 2.57 -14.49
N PHE A 229 -2.38 3.11 -15.66
CA PHE A 229 -3.68 3.72 -15.91
C PHE A 229 -4.48 2.79 -16.81
N ASN A 230 -5.72 2.50 -16.41
CA ASN A 230 -6.68 1.88 -17.32
C ASN A 230 -7.53 2.96 -17.99
N LEU A 231 -7.36 3.15 -19.32
CA LEU A 231 -8.31 3.87 -20.17
C LEU A 231 -9.51 2.96 -20.46
N SER A 232 -10.30 2.64 -19.44
CA SER A 232 -11.70 2.20 -19.49
C SER A 232 -12.08 1.59 -18.14
N THR A 233 -12.93 2.28 -17.40
CA THR A 233 -13.84 1.66 -16.45
C THR A 233 -14.56 0.50 -17.18
N ASP A 234 -14.30 -0.75 -16.79
CA ASP A 234 -15.16 -1.97 -16.95
C ASP A 234 -14.49 -3.29 -17.36
N ARG A 235 -13.17 -3.38 -17.64
CA ARG A 235 -12.63 -4.65 -18.20
C ARG A 235 -11.41 -5.30 -17.54
N PHE A 236 -11.17 -5.06 -16.24
CA PHE A 236 -10.32 -5.97 -15.46
C PHE A 236 -11.11 -6.99 -14.61
N TYR A 237 -12.43 -6.83 -14.51
CA TYR A 237 -13.34 -7.79 -13.87
C TYR A 237 -14.53 -8.08 -14.79
N ALA A 238 -14.32 -8.81 -15.88
CA ALA A 238 -15.41 -9.41 -16.65
C ALA A 238 -15.21 -10.92 -16.67
N THR A 239 -16.21 -11.62 -16.14
CA THR A 239 -16.46 -13.06 -16.24
C THR A 239 -16.36 -13.55 -17.70
N PRO A 240 -16.07 -14.85 -17.93
CA PRO A 240 -15.86 -15.36 -19.27
C PRO A 240 -17.21 -15.53 -19.98
N ALA A 241 -17.41 -14.80 -21.08
CA ALA A 241 -18.37 -15.17 -22.10
C ALA A 241 -17.92 -14.62 -23.47
N ASN A 242 -17.41 -15.53 -24.29
CA ASN A 242 -17.41 -15.55 -25.76
C ASN A 242 -17.34 -14.20 -26.49
N ASN A 243 -16.16 -13.81 -26.98
CA ASN A 243 -16.09 -13.14 -28.28
C ASN A 243 -14.74 -13.38 -28.99
N PRO A 244 -14.72 -14.16 -30.10
CA PRO A 244 -13.51 -14.45 -30.84
C PRO A 244 -13.27 -13.32 -31.83
N ASN A 245 -12.51 -12.28 -31.46
CA ASN A 245 -11.79 -11.40 -32.40
C ASN A 245 -11.10 -10.26 -31.64
N MET A 246 -9.85 -10.42 -31.24
CA MET A 246 -8.94 -9.28 -31.08
C MET A 246 -7.52 -9.70 -31.48
N ARG A 247 -7.11 -9.25 -32.68
CA ARG A 247 -5.72 -9.22 -33.12
C ARG A 247 -5.06 -7.98 -32.49
N PHE A 248 -3.94 -8.17 -31.81
CA PHE A 248 -3.07 -7.09 -31.35
C PHE A 248 -2.12 -6.69 -32.49
N SER A 249 -2.05 -5.40 -32.82
CA SER A 249 -0.94 -4.81 -33.58
C SER A 249 0.01 -4.11 -32.61
N ALA A 250 1.30 -4.27 -32.89
CA ALA A 250 2.46 -3.97 -32.05
C ALA A 250 2.59 -2.52 -31.59
#